data_AF-A0A928S6N6-F1
#
_entry.id   AF-A0A928S6N6-F1
#
_cell.length_a   1.000
_cell.length_b   1.000
_cell.length_c   1.000
_cell.angle_alpha   90.00
_cell.angle_beta   90.00
_cell.angle_gamma   90.00
#
_symmetry.space_group_name_H-M   'P 1'
#
loop_
_entity.id
_entity.type
_entity.pdbx_description
1 polymer ?
#
loop_
_entity_poly.entity_id
_entity_poly.type
_entity_poly.pdbx_seq_one_letter_code
_entity_poly.pdbx_strand_id
1 'polypeptide(L)'
;MDIFTCFAWLCFVPEPVVHQHKPPELIEAERYRGQIDTSQIEWVLTPPSHDGHGDREGLYASRISYGDILEIFHGLADGRSHVLAEPGIPFSYSERRLLIKDGEQWRFYVDTPAADVNDVPERHTSYRNLRDLGFEPTAAWSTHPSWYRQPAASYDPVEHHEDRVTVTGHWDNGMSVRWTLDPEKGMQPVRVEMLSGSEVLGACETEYEQFDGLWFPRHCTFSHRGSTTVTIGVLSAEFNRPDHPQELTPKDLGMVPGTQVAHTSLQQTAWTGEKLIPLIDWLNMAEAGEVDNSAWDEVVKRCQSPTGLGRYPKTMNDDFLGLTVSVTRRPGLWEDYTRRFIQRFRLQGEQIGRAWSHLKECQKPAYAYLDEQKSAIREAETERAKVAAELAKVEAELAKVAAELAKVEADRAKPAANPSRSAGAKAKSSAGAGTKDETSGSARTKDDASDRDRTKDEASGSARTKDEASAGDRVKVDASAGVPLRSDRRPKLRSHKCGRGG
;
A
#
# COMPACT_ATOMS: atom_id res chain seq x y z
N MET A 1 0.39 31.78 -5.40
CA MET A 1 0.49 30.31 -5.45
C MET A 1 1.83 30.01 -6.09
N ASP A 2 2.85 29.80 -5.27
CA ASP A 2 4.25 29.78 -5.69
C ASP A 2 4.70 28.39 -6.17
N ILE A 3 5.36 28.38 -7.32
CA ILE A 3 5.90 27.21 -8.04
C ILE A 3 7.13 26.61 -7.33
N PHE A 4 7.62 27.22 -6.25
CA PHE A 4 8.85 26.79 -5.55
C PHE A 4 8.68 25.63 -4.56
N THR A 5 7.46 25.18 -4.26
CA THR A 5 7.24 24.09 -3.27
C THR A 5 7.27 22.69 -3.88
N CYS A 6 7.26 22.54 -5.21
CA CYS A 6 7.21 21.22 -5.86
C CYS A 6 8.58 20.52 -6.05
N PHE A 7 9.70 21.20 -5.83
CA PHE A 7 11.04 20.58 -5.97
C PHE A 7 11.62 19.98 -4.69
N ALA A 8 10.98 20.18 -3.53
CA ALA A 8 11.48 19.67 -2.25
C ALA A 8 11.02 18.23 -1.92
N TRP A 9 10.19 17.61 -2.77
CA TRP A 9 9.66 16.25 -2.55
C TRP A 9 10.38 15.15 -3.33
N LEU A 10 11.32 15.50 -4.23
CA LEU A 10 11.87 14.56 -5.21
C LEU A 10 13.14 13.80 -4.79
N CYS A 11 13.65 13.97 -3.56
CA CYS A 11 14.77 13.18 -3.03
C CYS A 11 14.76 13.27 -1.49
N PHE A 12 13.73 12.76 -0.81
CA PHE A 12 13.92 12.29 0.57
C PHE A 12 14.72 10.99 0.48
N VAL A 13 15.99 11.09 0.10
CA VAL A 13 16.97 10.14 0.64
C VAL A 13 16.90 10.42 2.14
N PRO A 14 16.41 9.49 2.98
CA PRO A 14 16.43 9.71 4.42
C PRO A 14 17.83 10.21 4.77
N GLU A 15 17.94 11.36 5.43
CA GLU A 15 19.23 11.89 5.86
C GLU A 15 20.02 10.71 6.42
N PRO A 16 21.25 10.44 5.93
CA PRO A 16 21.98 9.24 6.29
C PRO A 16 21.95 9.18 7.81
N VAL A 17 21.21 8.20 8.34
CA VAL A 17 20.98 8.06 9.78
C VAL A 17 22.37 8.11 10.38
N VAL A 18 22.67 9.21 11.07
CA VAL A 18 24.04 9.52 11.42
C VAL A 18 24.48 8.41 12.35
N HIS A 19 25.30 7.49 11.82
CA HIS A 19 25.81 6.30 12.50
C HIS A 19 26.84 6.67 13.58
N GLN A 20 26.63 7.79 14.27
CA GLN A 20 27.40 8.17 15.44
C GLN A 20 27.38 6.94 16.37
N HIS A 21 28.53 6.28 16.49
CA HIS A 21 28.80 5.10 17.31
C HIS A 21 28.51 3.71 16.73
N LYS A 22 28.10 3.52 15.46
CA LYS A 22 28.05 2.16 14.89
C LYS A 22 29.49 1.62 14.67
N PRO A 23 29.84 0.40 15.12
CA PRO A 23 31.16 -0.18 14.91
C PRO A 23 31.53 -0.31 13.42
N PRO A 24 32.81 -0.08 13.06
CA PRO A 24 33.24 -0.08 11.66
C PRO A 24 33.04 -1.41 10.95
N GLU A 25 33.11 -2.54 11.67
CA GLU A 25 32.93 -3.89 11.12
C GLU A 25 31.47 -4.12 10.70
N LEU A 26 30.51 -3.61 11.47
CA LEU A 26 29.09 -3.67 11.10
C LEU A 26 28.77 -2.72 9.93
N ILE A 27 29.41 -1.55 9.88
CA ILE A 27 29.33 -0.64 8.72
C ILE A 27 29.92 -1.31 7.47
N GLU A 28 31.02 -2.05 7.60
CA GLU A 28 31.62 -2.81 6.49
C GLU A 28 30.69 -3.91 5.99
N ALA A 29 30.07 -4.67 6.91
CA ALA A 29 29.07 -5.68 6.56
C ALA A 29 27.87 -5.10 5.79
N GLU A 30 27.37 -3.93 6.22
CA GLU A 30 26.30 -3.18 5.55
C GLU A 30 26.74 -2.67 4.18
N ARG A 31 27.94 -2.08 4.09
CA ARG A 31 28.52 -1.62 2.82
C ARG A 31 28.67 -2.77 1.83
N TYR A 32 29.05 -3.95 2.30
CA TYR A 32 29.18 -5.13 1.46
C TYR A 32 27.85 -5.50 0.80
N ARG A 33 26.73 -5.48 1.56
CA ARG A 33 25.39 -5.71 0.99
C ARG A 33 24.90 -4.58 0.09
N GLY A 34 25.34 -3.35 0.38
CA GLY A 34 25.09 -2.18 -0.47
C GLY A 34 25.69 -2.29 -1.87
N GLN A 35 26.54 -3.28 -2.16
CA GLN A 35 27.06 -3.53 -3.51
C GLN A 35 26.02 -4.18 -4.43
N ILE A 36 24.89 -4.69 -3.90
CA ILE A 36 23.83 -5.31 -4.68
C ILE A 36 22.77 -4.24 -5.02
N ASP A 37 22.95 -3.63 -6.19
CA ASP A 37 22.02 -2.65 -6.74
C ASP A 37 20.82 -3.33 -7.38
N THR A 38 21.09 -4.37 -8.18
CA THR A 38 20.06 -5.19 -8.82
C THR A 38 20.29 -6.68 -8.58
N SER A 39 19.20 -7.44 -8.49
CA SER A 39 19.31 -8.90 -8.37
C SER A 39 18.13 -9.65 -8.98
N GLN A 40 18.38 -10.91 -9.34
CA GLN A 40 17.38 -11.94 -9.55
C GLN A 40 17.73 -13.13 -8.67
N ILE A 41 16.80 -13.55 -7.81
CA ILE A 41 17.07 -14.56 -6.78
C ILE A 41 15.90 -15.56 -6.76
N GLU A 42 16.18 -16.84 -6.95
CA GLU A 42 15.22 -17.92 -6.70
C GLU A 42 15.49 -18.52 -5.33
N TRP A 43 14.44 -18.74 -4.54
CA TRP A 43 14.59 -19.16 -3.16
C TRP A 43 13.38 -19.93 -2.65
N VAL A 44 13.60 -20.64 -1.55
CA VAL A 44 12.60 -21.45 -0.87
C VAL A 44 12.41 -21.01 0.57
N LEU A 45 11.16 -21.06 1.03
CA LEU A 45 10.78 -20.80 2.42
C LEU A 45 10.16 -22.06 3.01
N THR A 46 10.75 -22.59 4.07
CA THR A 46 10.14 -23.64 4.89
C THR A 46 9.61 -23.00 6.18
N PRO A 47 8.28 -22.84 6.33
CA PRO A 47 7.66 -22.31 7.55
C PRO A 47 7.78 -23.31 8.71
N PRO A 48 7.44 -22.93 9.96
CA PRO A 48 7.53 -23.85 11.08
C PRO A 48 6.51 -24.98 10.94
N SER A 49 6.89 -26.17 11.39
CA SER A 49 6.03 -27.37 11.39
C SER A 49 4.80 -27.28 12.31
N HIS A 50 4.71 -26.22 13.15
CA HIS A 50 3.77 -26.13 14.26
C HIS A 50 2.28 -26.15 13.88
N ASP A 51 1.91 -25.77 12.66
CA ASP A 51 0.51 -25.65 12.28
C ASP A 51 -0.12 -26.96 11.78
N GLY A 52 0.61 -28.08 11.87
CA GLY A 52 0.12 -29.39 11.39
C GLY A 52 -0.10 -29.46 9.87
N HIS A 53 0.29 -28.41 9.14
CA HIS A 53 0.23 -28.35 7.69
C HIS A 53 1.39 -29.08 7.01
N GLY A 54 2.34 -29.61 7.78
CA GLY A 54 3.57 -30.25 7.29
C GLY A 54 4.59 -29.21 6.82
N ASP A 55 5.86 -29.60 6.76
CA ASP A 55 6.97 -28.78 6.25
C ASP A 55 6.77 -28.55 4.75
N ARG A 56 5.90 -27.60 4.40
CA ARG A 56 5.61 -27.27 3.01
C ARG A 56 6.54 -26.15 2.60
N GLU A 57 7.52 -26.52 1.80
CA GLU A 57 8.42 -25.60 1.15
C GLU A 57 7.65 -24.75 0.12
N GLY A 58 7.70 -23.43 0.26
CA GLY A 58 7.21 -22.48 -0.73
C GLY A 58 8.33 -22.05 -1.65
N LEU A 59 8.07 -22.00 -2.96
CA LEU A 59 8.99 -21.55 -4.00
C LEU A 59 8.72 -20.10 -4.37
N TYR A 60 9.78 -19.30 -4.36
CA TYR A 60 9.74 -17.87 -4.60
C TYR A 60 10.81 -17.45 -5.61
N ALA A 61 10.55 -16.35 -6.29
CA ALA A 61 11.55 -15.56 -6.98
C ALA A 61 11.46 -14.12 -6.49
N SER A 62 12.60 -13.46 -6.38
CA SER A 62 12.70 -12.05 -6.01
C SER A 62 13.55 -11.29 -7.02
N ARG A 63 13.11 -10.09 -7.38
CA ARG A 63 13.91 -9.12 -8.11
C ARG A 63 14.08 -7.86 -7.27
N ILE A 64 15.26 -7.29 -7.29
CA ILE A 64 15.57 -6.06 -6.56
C ILE A 64 16.14 -5.06 -7.55
N SER A 65 15.76 -3.78 -7.42
CA SER A 65 16.41 -2.68 -8.14
C SER A 65 16.44 -1.40 -7.30
N TYR A 66 17.63 -0.97 -6.86
CA TYR A 66 17.90 0.29 -6.15
C TYR A 66 17.02 0.63 -4.93
N GLY A 67 16.25 -0.33 -4.41
CA GLY A 67 15.28 -0.12 -3.32
C GLY A 67 13.93 -0.78 -3.59
N ASP A 68 13.55 -0.89 -4.86
CA ASP A 68 12.33 -1.57 -5.28
C ASP A 68 12.50 -3.09 -5.16
N ILE A 69 11.43 -3.77 -4.79
CA ILE A 69 11.43 -5.23 -4.58
C ILE A 69 10.20 -5.83 -5.24
N LEU A 70 10.40 -6.76 -6.16
CA LEU A 70 9.35 -7.62 -6.70
C LEU A 70 9.53 -9.04 -6.15
N GLU A 71 8.59 -9.50 -5.34
CA GLU A 71 8.49 -10.89 -4.88
C GLU A 71 7.42 -11.62 -5.69
N ILE A 72 7.76 -12.82 -6.14
CA ILE A 72 6.88 -13.71 -6.89
C ILE A 72 6.82 -15.03 -6.11
N PHE A 73 5.63 -15.42 -5.66
CA PHE A 73 5.38 -16.71 -5.06
C PHE A 73 4.79 -17.65 -6.10
N HIS A 74 5.58 -18.64 -6.55
CA HIS A 74 5.19 -19.60 -7.57
C HIS A 74 4.27 -20.70 -7.05
N GLY A 75 4.24 -20.91 -5.73
CA GLY A 75 3.46 -21.96 -5.07
C GLY A 75 4.33 -22.79 -4.14
N LEU A 76 3.82 -23.93 -3.72
CA LEU A 76 4.50 -24.90 -2.89
C LEU A 76 5.27 -25.91 -3.76
N ALA A 77 6.34 -26.47 -3.21
CA ALA A 77 7.19 -27.46 -3.89
C ALA A 77 6.43 -28.72 -4.35
N ASP A 78 5.28 -29.02 -3.74
CA ASP A 78 4.40 -30.12 -4.15
C ASP A 78 3.40 -29.76 -5.27
N GLY A 79 3.55 -28.57 -5.87
CA GLY A 79 2.74 -28.09 -6.98
C GLY A 79 1.41 -27.44 -6.58
N ARG A 80 1.10 -27.32 -5.28
CA ARG A 80 -0.07 -26.58 -4.81
C ARG A 80 0.22 -25.09 -4.73
N SER A 81 -0.74 -24.25 -5.10
CA SER A 81 -0.52 -22.81 -5.11
C SER A 81 -0.87 -22.08 -3.80
N HIS A 82 -1.48 -22.73 -2.80
CA HIS A 82 -1.74 -22.10 -1.49
C HIS A 82 -1.94 -23.09 -0.32
N VAL A 83 -1.60 -22.64 0.90
CA VAL A 83 -1.60 -23.46 2.13
C VAL A 83 -2.99 -23.63 2.77
N LEU A 84 -3.92 -22.69 2.55
CA LEU A 84 -5.14 -22.53 3.36
C LEU A 84 -6.42 -23.13 2.76
N ALA A 85 -6.31 -23.96 1.72
CA ALA A 85 -7.46 -24.68 1.22
C ALA A 85 -7.93 -25.72 2.26
N GLU A 86 -9.14 -25.57 2.80
CA GLU A 86 -9.78 -26.70 3.50
C GLU A 86 -9.77 -27.92 2.56
N PRO A 87 -9.48 -29.14 3.07
CA PRO A 87 -9.50 -30.34 2.25
C PRO A 87 -10.83 -30.45 1.47
N GLY A 88 -10.76 -30.42 0.14
CA GLY A 88 -11.93 -30.51 -0.74
C GLY A 88 -12.49 -29.18 -1.26
N ILE A 89 -11.98 -28.03 -0.82
CA ILE A 89 -12.27 -26.74 -1.44
C ILE A 89 -11.08 -26.35 -2.33
N PRO A 90 -11.20 -26.39 -3.67
CA PRO A 90 -10.15 -25.92 -4.55
C PRO A 90 -10.00 -24.40 -4.39
N PHE A 91 -9.07 -23.99 -3.52
CA PHE A 91 -8.48 -22.67 -3.57
C PHE A 91 -7.31 -22.75 -4.53
N SER A 92 -7.44 -22.08 -5.67
CA SER A 92 -6.36 -21.95 -6.64
C SER A 92 -6.27 -20.48 -7.02
N TYR A 93 -5.67 -19.67 -6.15
CA TYR A 93 -4.99 -18.50 -6.71
C TYR A 93 -3.74 -19.03 -7.40
N SER A 94 -3.42 -18.46 -8.53
CA SER A 94 -2.17 -18.72 -9.22
C SER A 94 -1.00 -18.09 -8.45
N GLU A 95 0.07 -17.80 -9.18
CA GLU A 95 1.22 -17.06 -8.71
C GLU A 95 0.82 -15.71 -8.08
N ARG A 96 1.27 -15.46 -6.85
CA ARG A 96 1.10 -14.17 -6.16
C ARG A 96 2.33 -13.31 -6.44
N ARG A 97 2.11 -12.10 -6.92
CA ARG A 97 3.17 -11.10 -7.16
C ARG A 97 2.99 -9.92 -6.24
N LEU A 98 4.09 -9.44 -5.70
CA LEU A 98 4.12 -8.33 -4.76
C LEU A 98 5.26 -7.39 -5.12
N LEU A 99 4.93 -6.13 -5.41
CA LEU A 99 5.90 -5.08 -5.70
C LEU A 99 5.89 -4.08 -4.55
N ILE A 100 7.06 -3.77 -3.99
CA ILE A 100 7.29 -2.66 -3.07
C ILE A 100 8.05 -1.61 -3.85
N LYS A 101 7.46 -0.41 -3.98
CA LYS A 101 8.03 0.73 -4.68
C LYS A 101 7.54 2.02 -4.02
N ASP A 102 8.43 2.97 -3.77
CA ASP A 102 8.09 4.31 -3.26
C ASP A 102 7.20 4.32 -1.99
N GLY A 103 7.39 3.33 -1.11
CA GLY A 103 6.58 3.19 0.11
C GLY A 103 5.18 2.60 -0.11
N GLU A 104 4.84 2.18 -1.33
CA GLU A 104 3.62 1.47 -1.67
C GLU A 104 3.88 -0.03 -1.82
N GLN A 105 2.89 -0.86 -1.48
CA GLN A 105 2.89 -2.29 -1.73
C GLN A 105 1.72 -2.65 -2.64
N TRP A 106 2.10 -3.00 -3.85
CA TRP A 106 1.23 -3.52 -4.89
C TRP A 106 1.15 -5.04 -4.75
N ARG A 107 -0.06 -5.57 -4.73
CA ARG A 107 -0.33 -7.01 -4.68
C ARG A 107 -1.21 -7.39 -5.86
N PHE A 108 -0.75 -8.37 -6.62
CA PHE A 108 -1.44 -8.88 -7.79
C PHE A 108 -1.42 -10.41 -7.79
N TYR A 109 -2.51 -11.03 -8.21
CA TYR A 109 -2.58 -12.45 -8.49
C TYR A 109 -2.78 -12.60 -10.00
N VAL A 110 -1.97 -13.43 -10.66
CA VAL A 110 -1.92 -13.49 -12.14
C VAL A 110 -3.27 -13.88 -12.76
N ASP A 111 -4.11 -14.54 -12.00
CA ASP A 111 -5.45 -14.99 -12.35
C ASP A 111 -6.57 -14.14 -11.74
N THR A 112 -6.32 -12.88 -11.37
CA THR A 112 -7.36 -11.94 -10.93
C THR A 112 -7.43 -10.72 -11.84
N PRO A 113 -8.62 -10.13 -12.08
CA PRO A 113 -8.77 -8.92 -12.89
C PRO A 113 -8.46 -7.65 -12.09
N ALA A 114 -7.90 -7.80 -10.89
CA ALA A 114 -7.70 -6.72 -9.93
C ALA A 114 -6.38 -6.89 -9.18
N ALA A 115 -5.85 -5.75 -8.73
CA ALA A 115 -4.70 -5.60 -7.86
C ALA A 115 -5.05 -4.67 -6.70
N ASP A 116 -4.34 -4.84 -5.59
CA ASP A 116 -4.43 -4.00 -4.40
C ASP A 116 -3.16 -3.17 -4.25
N VAL A 117 -3.31 -1.91 -3.86
CA VAL A 117 -2.20 -1.07 -3.44
C VAL A 117 -2.50 -0.56 -2.05
N ASN A 118 -1.55 -0.80 -1.16
CA ASN A 118 -1.62 -0.31 0.21
C ASN A 118 -0.33 0.46 0.48
N ASP A 119 -0.45 1.58 1.20
CA ASP A 119 0.71 2.22 1.80
C ASP A 119 1.42 1.19 2.69
N VAL A 120 2.71 1.02 2.50
CA VAL A 120 3.55 0.22 3.40
C VAL A 120 3.75 1.08 4.62
N PRO A 121 3.22 0.68 5.79
CA PRO A 121 3.68 1.31 7.02
C PRO A 121 5.20 1.14 7.05
N GLU A 122 5.97 2.18 7.37
CA GLU A 122 7.46 2.21 7.43
C GLU A 122 8.12 1.00 8.14
N ARG A 123 7.31 0.17 8.79
CA ARG A 123 7.57 -0.94 9.68
C ARG A 123 7.47 -2.34 9.06
N HIS A 124 7.03 -2.52 7.82
CA HIS A 124 6.93 -3.84 7.19
C HIS A 124 8.01 -4.04 6.14
N THR A 125 9.07 -4.83 6.34
CA THR A 125 9.93 -5.27 5.21
C THR A 125 11.03 -6.32 5.46
N SER A 126 11.34 -6.74 6.69
CA SER A 126 12.69 -7.29 6.97
C SER A 126 13.15 -8.52 6.17
N TYR A 127 12.29 -9.49 5.83
CA TYR A 127 12.70 -10.62 4.97
C TYR A 127 12.34 -10.46 3.49
N ARG A 128 11.61 -9.41 3.12
CA ARG A 128 11.27 -9.17 1.70
C ARG A 128 12.46 -8.63 0.92
N ASN A 129 13.33 -7.88 1.60
CA ASN A 129 14.62 -7.54 1.02
C ASN A 129 15.62 -8.66 1.36
N LEU A 130 15.83 -9.59 0.43
CA LEU A 130 16.76 -10.71 0.65
C LEU A 130 18.21 -10.27 0.91
N ARG A 131 18.56 -9.00 0.62
CA ARG A 131 19.86 -8.42 1.00
C ARG A 131 20.05 -8.36 2.52
N ASP A 132 18.96 -8.37 3.28
CA ASP A 132 18.94 -8.29 4.74
C ASP A 132 19.02 -9.68 5.40
N LEU A 133 18.97 -10.76 4.61
CA LEU A 133 19.10 -12.11 5.13
C LEU A 133 20.43 -12.30 5.86
N GLY A 134 20.33 -12.89 7.04
CA GLY A 134 21.46 -13.10 7.95
C GLY A 134 21.78 -11.92 8.86
N PHE A 135 21.17 -10.73 8.68
CA PHE A 135 21.34 -9.60 9.61
C PHE A 135 20.29 -9.56 10.72
N GLU A 136 19.19 -10.30 10.55
CA GLU A 136 18.06 -10.31 11.46
C GLU A 136 18.06 -11.57 12.33
N PRO A 137 17.83 -11.44 13.65
CA PRO A 137 17.83 -12.58 14.57
C PRO A 137 16.56 -13.44 14.49
N THR A 138 15.51 -12.99 13.81
CA THR A 138 14.25 -13.72 13.67
C THR A 138 13.69 -13.55 12.28
N ALA A 139 13.03 -14.58 11.75
CA ALA A 139 12.14 -14.44 10.60
C ALA A 139 10.86 -13.74 11.08
N ALA A 140 10.96 -12.45 11.38
CA ALA A 140 9.84 -11.70 11.92
C ALA A 140 8.70 -11.68 10.89
N TRP A 141 7.55 -12.28 11.24
CA TRP A 141 6.28 -12.02 10.56
C TRP A 141 5.64 -10.70 10.98
N SER A 142 6.29 -9.94 11.87
CA SER A 142 5.77 -8.73 12.50
C SER A 142 6.51 -7.46 12.08
N THR A 143 5.80 -6.36 12.30
CA THR A 143 6.02 -4.97 11.88
C THR A 143 7.19 -4.28 12.58
N HIS A 144 8.29 -4.97 12.84
CA HIS A 144 9.46 -4.33 13.44
C HIS A 144 10.41 -3.87 12.33
N PRO A 145 10.83 -2.59 12.33
CA PRO A 145 11.90 -2.15 11.46
C PRO A 145 13.13 -3.01 11.74
N SER A 146 13.84 -3.40 10.69
CA SER A 146 15.07 -4.20 10.76
C SER A 146 16.03 -3.65 11.83
N TRP A 147 16.42 -4.48 12.80
CA TRP A 147 17.12 -4.02 14.00
C TRP A 147 18.43 -3.31 13.65
N TYR A 148 19.17 -3.82 12.68
CA TYR A 148 20.44 -3.23 12.25
C TYR A 148 20.31 -1.86 11.57
N ARG A 149 19.13 -1.53 11.02
CA ARG A 149 18.83 -0.21 10.44
C ARG A 149 18.42 0.82 11.48
N GLN A 150 17.92 0.37 12.63
CA GLN A 150 17.62 1.27 13.73
C GLN A 150 18.92 1.61 14.47
N PRO A 151 19.14 2.88 14.85
CA PRO A 151 20.27 3.20 15.70
C PRO A 151 20.09 2.49 17.05
N ALA A 152 21.07 1.66 17.41
CA ALA A 152 21.18 1.16 18.77
C ALA A 152 21.49 2.34 19.70
N ALA A 153 20.98 2.29 20.93
CA ALA A 153 21.27 3.27 21.98
C ALA A 153 22.75 3.26 22.36
N SER A 154 23.37 2.08 22.34
CA SER A 154 24.81 1.89 22.55
C SER A 154 25.30 0.60 21.90
N TYR A 155 26.63 0.46 21.82
CA TYR A 155 27.30 -0.79 21.44
C TYR A 155 28.32 -1.16 22.51
N ASP A 156 28.47 -2.45 22.76
CA ASP A 156 29.61 -2.99 23.52
C ASP A 156 30.93 -2.78 22.75
N PRO A 157 32.09 -2.77 23.43
CA PRO A 157 33.38 -2.86 22.75
C PRO A 157 33.43 -4.08 21.83
N VAL A 158 33.95 -3.89 20.61
CA VAL A 158 34.06 -4.97 19.62
C VAL A 158 35.01 -6.05 20.14
N GLU A 159 34.55 -7.29 20.13
CA GLU A 159 35.36 -8.45 20.50
C GLU A 159 35.95 -9.10 19.26
N HIS A 160 37.28 -9.11 19.15
CA HIS A 160 37.99 -9.79 18.09
C HIS A 160 38.45 -11.17 18.58
N HIS A 161 38.00 -12.22 17.90
CA HIS A 161 38.48 -13.58 18.06
C HIS A 161 39.43 -13.93 16.90
N GLU A 162 40.05 -15.11 16.92
CA GLU A 162 41.03 -15.51 15.91
C GLU A 162 40.45 -15.52 14.49
N ASP A 163 39.19 -15.95 14.33
CA ASP A 163 38.51 -16.12 13.05
C ASP A 163 37.17 -15.34 12.96
N ARG A 164 36.75 -14.66 14.02
CA ARG A 164 35.44 -13.99 14.10
C ARG A 164 35.51 -12.63 14.78
N VAL A 165 34.52 -11.79 14.49
CA VAL A 165 34.30 -10.53 15.20
C VAL A 165 32.90 -10.53 15.79
N THR A 166 32.76 -10.18 17.06
CA THR A 166 31.46 -10.07 17.72
C THR A 166 31.14 -8.61 18.00
N VAL A 167 29.96 -8.18 17.56
CA VAL A 167 29.40 -6.85 17.80
C VAL A 167 28.08 -7.01 18.55
N THR A 168 27.88 -6.29 19.65
CA THR A 168 26.60 -6.27 20.37
C THR A 168 26.07 -4.84 20.43
N GLY A 169 24.84 -4.64 19.94
CA GLY A 169 24.09 -3.39 20.08
C GLY A 169 22.99 -3.51 21.13
N HIS A 170 22.68 -2.42 21.84
CA HIS A 170 21.64 -2.34 22.86
C HIS A 170 20.59 -1.29 22.51
N TRP A 171 19.32 -1.57 22.79
CA TRP A 171 18.21 -0.64 22.56
C TRP A 171 17.55 -0.21 23.87
N ASP A 172 16.89 0.94 23.85
CA ASP A 172 16.24 1.54 25.02
C ASP A 172 15.14 0.67 25.65
N ASN A 173 14.60 -0.29 24.89
CA ASN A 173 13.63 -1.26 25.39
C ASN A 173 14.26 -2.43 26.17
N GLY A 174 15.57 -2.40 26.41
CA GLY A 174 16.31 -3.44 27.12
C GLY A 174 16.67 -4.66 26.28
N MET A 175 16.33 -4.67 25.00
CA MET A 175 16.74 -5.71 24.05
C MET A 175 18.16 -5.45 23.57
N SER A 176 18.87 -6.52 23.23
CA SER A 176 20.19 -6.42 22.57
C SER A 176 20.23 -7.35 21.36
N VAL A 177 21.05 -6.99 20.38
CA VAL A 177 21.31 -7.84 19.21
C VAL A 177 22.81 -8.04 19.10
N ARG A 178 23.22 -9.30 19.02
CA ARG A 178 24.62 -9.70 18.86
C ARG A 178 24.81 -10.27 17.47
N TRP A 179 25.76 -9.72 16.73
CA TRP A 179 26.20 -10.23 15.42
C TRP A 179 27.58 -10.86 15.56
N THR A 180 27.71 -12.10 15.10
CA THR A 180 29.01 -12.76 14.89
C THR A 180 29.35 -12.68 13.40
N LEU A 181 30.37 -11.89 13.09
CA LEU A 181 30.82 -11.56 11.74
C LEU A 181 32.03 -12.41 11.35
N ASP A 182 32.12 -12.74 10.06
CA ASP A 182 33.22 -13.50 9.48
C ASP A 182 34.06 -12.61 8.53
N PRO A 183 35.29 -12.23 8.92
CA PRO A 183 36.17 -11.41 8.09
C PRO A 183 36.49 -12.02 6.71
N GLU A 184 36.58 -13.35 6.62
CA GLU A 184 36.87 -14.04 5.34
C GLU A 184 35.70 -13.92 4.35
N LYS A 185 34.50 -13.62 4.87
CA LYS A 185 33.29 -13.40 4.09
C LYS A 185 32.94 -11.92 3.92
N GLY A 186 33.90 -11.01 4.08
CA GLY A 186 33.65 -9.58 3.97
C GLY A 186 32.80 -9.03 5.11
N MET A 187 33.07 -9.50 6.34
CA MET A 187 32.35 -9.14 7.57
C MET A 187 30.86 -9.54 7.58
N GLN A 188 30.44 -10.48 6.74
CA GLN A 188 29.06 -10.94 6.73
C GLN A 188 28.69 -11.67 8.04
N PRO A 189 27.49 -11.43 8.62
CA PRO A 189 27.06 -12.09 9.85
C PRO A 189 26.75 -13.57 9.60
N VAL A 190 27.50 -14.46 10.26
CA VAL A 190 27.26 -15.91 10.24
C VAL A 190 26.28 -16.35 11.33
N ARG A 191 26.12 -15.52 12.36
CA ARG A 191 25.14 -15.70 13.43
C ARG A 191 24.63 -14.36 13.93
N VAL A 192 23.33 -14.27 14.18
CA VAL A 192 22.72 -13.11 14.84
C VAL A 192 21.79 -13.58 15.94
N GLU A 193 21.91 -12.99 17.13
CA GLU A 193 21.14 -13.36 18.31
C GLU A 193 20.40 -12.14 18.88
N MET A 194 19.10 -12.28 19.13
CA MET A 194 18.31 -11.32 19.89
C MET A 194 18.28 -11.75 21.36
N LEU A 195 18.71 -10.86 22.23
CA LEU A 195 18.92 -11.10 23.65
C LEU A 195 17.97 -10.26 24.50
N SER A 196 17.47 -10.84 25.58
CA SER A 196 16.89 -10.11 26.71
C SER A 196 17.69 -10.47 27.96
N GLY A 197 18.58 -9.56 28.37
CA GLY A 197 19.64 -9.89 29.33
C GLY A 197 20.58 -10.96 28.74
N SER A 198 20.67 -12.11 29.39
CA SER A 198 21.46 -13.27 28.93
C SER A 198 20.65 -14.33 28.17
N GLU A 199 19.32 -14.18 28.07
CA GLU A 199 18.44 -15.13 27.38
C GLU A 199 18.42 -14.84 25.88
N VAL A 200 18.71 -15.84 25.05
CA VAL A 200 18.53 -15.78 23.59
C VAL A 200 17.06 -16.01 23.24
N LEU A 201 16.38 -14.95 22.84
CA LEU A 201 14.97 -15.01 22.44
C LEU A 201 14.81 -15.45 20.99
N GLY A 202 15.72 -15.06 20.11
CA GLY A 202 15.73 -15.49 18.71
C GLY A 202 17.14 -15.53 18.17
N ALA A 203 17.39 -16.41 17.21
CA ALA A 203 18.67 -16.44 16.52
C ALA A 203 18.49 -16.78 15.04
N CYS A 204 19.41 -16.27 14.22
CA CYS A 204 19.59 -16.65 12.83
C CYS A 204 21.01 -17.19 12.65
N GLU A 205 21.12 -18.38 12.09
CA GLU A 205 22.38 -18.96 11.62
C GLU A 205 22.40 -18.90 10.10
N THR A 206 23.50 -18.41 9.52
CA THR A 206 23.59 -18.17 8.07
C THR A 206 24.82 -18.84 7.47
N GLU A 207 24.57 -19.69 6.49
CA GLU A 207 25.57 -20.24 5.58
C GLU A 207 25.66 -19.38 4.33
N TYR A 208 26.88 -19.16 3.83
CA TYR A 208 27.14 -18.29 2.69
C TYR A 208 27.79 -19.07 1.55
N GLU A 209 27.46 -18.65 0.33
CA GLU A 209 28.08 -19.10 -0.91
C GLU A 209 28.41 -17.87 -1.76
N GLN A 210 29.38 -17.98 -2.69
CA GLN A 210 29.68 -16.91 -3.61
C GLN A 210 28.75 -16.97 -4.83
N PHE A 211 28.03 -15.88 -5.08
CA PHE A 211 27.24 -15.66 -6.29
C PHE A 211 27.77 -14.41 -6.98
N ASP A 212 28.17 -14.52 -8.24
CA ASP A 212 28.78 -13.41 -9.01
C ASP A 212 29.93 -12.69 -8.27
N GLY A 213 30.73 -13.47 -7.52
CA GLY A 213 31.87 -12.97 -6.77
C GLY A 213 31.54 -12.30 -5.43
N LEU A 214 30.25 -12.25 -5.04
CA LEU A 214 29.79 -11.72 -3.75
C LEU A 214 29.34 -12.85 -2.83
N TRP A 215 29.74 -12.78 -1.56
CA TRP A 215 29.23 -13.66 -0.50
C TRP A 215 27.78 -13.31 -0.20
N PHE A 216 26.88 -14.26 -0.45
CA PHE A 216 25.45 -14.11 -0.20
C PHE A 216 24.91 -15.33 0.56
N PRO A 217 23.87 -15.17 1.39
CA PRO A 217 23.26 -16.27 2.12
C PRO A 217 22.79 -17.36 1.17
N ARG A 218 23.30 -18.58 1.37
CA ARG A 218 22.81 -19.79 0.74
C ARG A 218 21.67 -20.40 1.55
N HIS A 219 21.81 -20.35 2.87
CA HIS A 219 20.88 -20.95 3.80
C HIS A 219 20.81 -20.12 5.09
N CYS A 220 19.60 -19.77 5.53
CA CYS A 220 19.35 -19.12 6.81
C CYS A 220 18.39 -19.98 7.63
N THR A 221 18.78 -20.32 8.85
CA THR A 221 17.91 -20.99 9.82
C THR A 221 17.60 -20.04 10.97
N PHE A 222 16.32 -19.70 11.10
CA PHE A 222 15.81 -18.87 12.18
C PHE A 222 15.24 -19.76 13.28
N SER A 223 15.53 -19.38 14.52
CA SER A 223 15.01 -20.04 15.71
C SER A 223 14.42 -19.03 16.68
N HIS A 224 13.40 -19.45 17.42
CA HIS A 224 12.83 -18.70 18.54
C HIS A 224 12.93 -19.57 19.79
N ARG A 225 13.62 -19.07 20.82
CA ARG A 225 13.88 -19.81 22.07
C ARG A 225 14.39 -21.24 21.83
N GLY A 226 15.34 -21.38 20.90
CA GLY A 226 15.99 -22.65 20.54
C GLY A 226 15.17 -23.59 19.66
N SER A 227 13.93 -23.26 19.32
CA SER A 227 13.13 -24.04 18.35
C SER A 227 13.24 -23.41 16.97
N THR A 228 13.64 -24.19 15.95
CA THR A 228 13.65 -23.73 14.56
C THR A 228 12.26 -23.30 14.14
N THR A 229 12.13 -22.06 13.70
CA THR A 229 10.88 -21.49 13.26
C THR A 229 10.80 -21.42 11.75
N VAL A 230 11.86 -20.99 11.07
CA VAL A 230 11.81 -20.76 9.63
C VAL A 230 13.16 -21.09 9.03
N THR A 231 13.14 -21.70 7.84
CA THR A 231 14.34 -21.90 7.04
C THR A 231 14.16 -21.24 5.68
N ILE A 232 15.17 -20.50 5.24
CA ILE A 232 15.22 -19.88 3.92
C ILE A 232 16.43 -20.46 3.17
N GLY A 233 16.21 -20.99 1.97
CA GLY A 233 17.27 -21.49 1.09
C GLY A 233 17.30 -20.71 -0.22
N VAL A 234 18.44 -20.14 -0.60
CA VAL A 234 18.61 -19.43 -1.88
C VAL A 234 19.06 -20.42 -2.94
N LEU A 235 18.20 -20.77 -3.88
CA LEU A 235 18.48 -21.77 -4.92
C LEU A 235 19.46 -21.25 -5.97
N SER A 236 19.27 -20.02 -6.41
CA SER A 236 20.09 -19.32 -7.39
C SER A 236 20.05 -17.82 -7.08
N ALA A 237 21.14 -17.12 -7.39
CA ALA A 237 21.20 -15.66 -7.28
C ALA A 237 22.14 -15.10 -8.34
N GLU A 238 21.70 -14.02 -8.97
CA GLU A 238 22.48 -13.23 -9.92
C GLU A 238 22.46 -11.77 -9.46
N PHE A 239 23.60 -11.07 -9.60
CA PHE A 239 23.74 -9.69 -9.13
C PHE A 239 24.28 -8.77 -10.21
N ASN A 240 23.71 -7.55 -10.25
CA ASN A 240 24.22 -6.44 -11.06
C ASN A 240 24.47 -6.78 -12.54
N ARG A 241 23.68 -7.70 -13.12
CA ARG A 241 23.81 -8.04 -14.53
C ARG A 241 23.30 -6.88 -15.41
N PRO A 242 23.92 -6.62 -16.57
CA PRO A 242 23.51 -5.53 -17.46
C PRO A 242 22.06 -5.64 -17.95
N ASP A 243 21.49 -6.85 -18.00
CA ASP A 243 20.13 -7.15 -18.40
C ASP A 243 19.12 -7.14 -17.24
N HIS A 244 19.57 -6.96 -15.99
CA HIS A 244 18.66 -6.74 -14.88
C HIS A 244 17.88 -5.43 -15.07
N PRO A 245 16.58 -5.41 -14.72
CA PRO A 245 15.80 -4.19 -14.75
C PRO A 245 16.40 -3.18 -13.76
N GLN A 246 16.68 -1.96 -14.24
CA GLN A 246 17.20 -0.85 -13.43
C GLN A 246 16.08 -0.11 -12.68
N GLU A 247 14.83 -0.41 -12.99
CA GLU A 247 13.65 0.07 -12.29
C GLU A 247 12.60 -1.04 -12.31
N LEU A 248 11.92 -1.23 -11.18
CA LEU A 248 10.73 -2.08 -11.13
C LEU A 248 9.50 -1.19 -11.15
N THR A 249 8.49 -1.62 -11.88
CA THR A 249 7.25 -0.86 -12.13
C THR A 249 6.04 -1.79 -11.95
N PRO A 250 4.83 -1.25 -11.82
CA PRO A 250 3.62 -2.08 -11.80
C PRO A 250 3.47 -2.98 -13.05
N LYS A 251 4.12 -2.64 -14.18
CA LYS A 251 4.16 -3.51 -15.36
C LYS A 251 4.88 -4.84 -15.09
N ASP A 252 5.87 -4.86 -14.21
CA ASP A 252 6.63 -6.06 -13.84
C ASP A 252 5.80 -7.07 -13.03
N LEU A 253 4.68 -6.63 -12.45
CA LEU A 253 3.66 -7.53 -11.90
C LEU A 253 2.96 -8.33 -12.99
N GLY A 254 3.08 -7.97 -14.28
CA GLY A 254 2.39 -8.63 -15.39
C GLY A 254 0.89 -8.35 -15.40
N MET A 255 0.46 -7.22 -14.84
CA MET A 255 -0.91 -6.74 -14.98
C MET A 255 -1.20 -6.39 -16.45
N VAL A 256 -2.36 -6.80 -16.94
CA VAL A 256 -2.84 -6.41 -18.27
C VAL A 256 -3.53 -5.03 -18.22
N PRO A 257 -3.54 -4.26 -19.33
CA PRO A 257 -4.37 -3.07 -19.40
C PRO A 257 -5.83 -3.39 -19.06
N GLY A 258 -6.46 -2.57 -18.23
CA GLY A 258 -7.80 -2.76 -17.68
C GLY A 258 -7.86 -3.39 -16.30
N THR A 259 -6.74 -3.95 -15.79
CA THR A 259 -6.68 -4.45 -14.41
C THR A 259 -7.14 -3.36 -13.44
N GLN A 260 -8.15 -3.67 -12.62
CA GLN A 260 -8.67 -2.73 -11.63
C GLN A 260 -7.67 -2.62 -10.48
N VAL A 261 -7.37 -1.42 -10.05
CA VAL A 261 -6.41 -1.19 -8.97
C VAL A 261 -7.13 -0.48 -7.82
N ALA A 262 -7.28 -1.21 -6.73
CA ALA A 262 -7.84 -0.68 -5.49
C ALA A 262 -6.71 -0.06 -4.66
N HIS A 263 -6.73 1.27 -4.51
CA HIS A 263 -5.82 2.00 -3.62
C HIS A 263 -6.60 2.46 -2.39
N THR A 264 -6.02 2.36 -1.20
CA THR A 264 -6.67 2.79 0.06
C THR A 264 -7.07 4.27 0.06
N SER A 265 -6.30 5.12 -0.62
CA SER A 265 -6.49 6.58 -0.67
C SER A 265 -7.17 7.11 -1.94
N LEU A 266 -7.29 6.32 -3.01
CA LEU A 266 -7.82 6.79 -4.30
C LEU A 266 -9.23 6.24 -4.56
N GLN A 267 -9.97 6.96 -5.39
CA GLN A 267 -11.12 6.38 -6.08
C GLN A 267 -10.67 5.20 -6.93
N GLN A 268 -11.59 4.32 -7.30
CA GLN A 268 -11.27 3.15 -8.12
C GLN A 268 -10.55 3.55 -9.41
N THR A 269 -9.40 2.94 -9.64
CA THR A 269 -8.57 3.18 -10.82
C THR A 269 -8.45 1.93 -11.68
N ALA A 270 -8.04 2.11 -12.93
CA ALA A 270 -7.65 1.05 -13.84
C ALA A 270 -6.21 1.28 -14.31
N TRP A 271 -5.48 0.19 -14.46
CA TRP A 271 -4.13 0.19 -15.01
C TRP A 271 -4.19 0.26 -16.54
N THR A 272 -3.51 1.22 -17.16
CA THR A 272 -3.49 1.36 -18.63
C THR A 272 -2.40 0.55 -19.31
N GLY A 273 -1.53 -0.12 -18.56
CA GLY A 273 -0.24 -0.63 -19.05
C GLY A 273 0.95 0.28 -18.74
N GLU A 274 0.67 1.54 -18.39
CA GLU A 274 1.70 2.57 -18.11
C GLU A 274 1.41 3.39 -16.86
N LYS A 275 0.13 3.70 -16.60
CA LYS A 275 -0.29 4.53 -15.46
C LYS A 275 -1.65 4.11 -14.92
N LEU A 276 -1.99 4.61 -13.74
CA LEU A 276 -3.33 4.54 -13.20
C LEU A 276 -4.18 5.69 -13.75
N ILE A 277 -5.40 5.39 -14.17
CA ILE A 277 -6.44 6.39 -14.49
C ILE A 277 -7.72 6.07 -13.74
N PRO A 278 -8.63 7.04 -13.52
CA PRO A 278 -9.95 6.76 -12.97
C PRO A 278 -10.66 5.66 -13.75
N LEU A 279 -11.27 4.71 -13.06
CA LEU A 279 -11.93 3.56 -13.69
C LEU A 279 -13.00 4.01 -14.71
N ILE A 280 -13.71 5.10 -14.44
CA ILE A 280 -14.72 5.63 -15.36
C ILE A 280 -14.11 6.11 -16.69
N ASP A 281 -12.91 6.67 -16.67
CA ASP A 281 -12.21 7.13 -17.87
C ASP A 281 -11.79 5.92 -18.71
N TRP A 282 -11.26 4.87 -18.06
CA TRP A 282 -10.96 3.61 -18.75
C TRP A 282 -12.18 3.02 -19.44
N LEU A 283 -13.33 2.97 -18.75
CA LEU A 283 -14.56 2.43 -19.33
C LEU A 283 -15.03 3.25 -20.53
N ASN A 284 -14.95 4.58 -20.48
CA ASN A 284 -15.28 5.44 -21.62
C ASN A 284 -14.34 5.19 -22.80
N MET A 285 -13.03 5.06 -22.55
CA MET A 285 -12.05 4.73 -23.60
C MET A 285 -12.32 3.36 -24.23
N ALA A 286 -12.68 2.36 -23.41
CA ALA A 286 -13.01 1.02 -23.89
C ALA A 286 -14.30 1.01 -24.73
N GLU A 287 -15.34 1.73 -24.31
CA GLU A 287 -16.59 1.87 -25.07
C GLU A 287 -16.38 2.62 -26.40
N ALA A 288 -15.50 3.62 -26.42
CA ALA A 288 -15.10 4.33 -27.62
C ALA A 288 -14.19 3.51 -28.56
N GLY A 289 -13.68 2.35 -28.10
CA GLY A 289 -12.73 1.53 -28.85
C GLY A 289 -11.32 2.14 -28.92
N GLU A 290 -10.99 3.05 -28.03
CA GLU A 290 -9.67 3.69 -27.94
C GLU A 290 -8.62 2.80 -27.27
N VAL A 291 -9.05 1.81 -26.48
CA VAL A 291 -8.19 0.82 -25.82
C VAL A 291 -8.64 -0.60 -26.14
N ASP A 292 -7.67 -1.50 -26.29
CA ASP A 292 -7.92 -2.93 -26.46
C ASP A 292 -8.13 -3.60 -25.10
N ASN A 293 -9.37 -3.97 -24.80
CA ASN A 293 -9.75 -4.65 -23.56
C ASN A 293 -9.73 -6.19 -23.67
N SER A 294 -9.29 -6.75 -24.80
CA SER A 294 -9.40 -8.19 -25.07
C SER A 294 -8.64 -9.06 -24.07
N ALA A 295 -7.43 -8.64 -23.67
CA ALA A 295 -6.62 -9.34 -22.68
C ALA A 295 -7.29 -9.38 -21.30
N TRP A 296 -7.89 -8.25 -20.89
CA TRP A 296 -8.64 -8.17 -19.63
C TRP A 296 -9.93 -8.99 -19.67
N ASP A 297 -10.67 -8.92 -20.79
CA ASP A 297 -11.87 -9.74 -21.00
C ASP A 297 -11.55 -11.24 -20.90
N GLU A 298 -10.38 -11.67 -21.39
CA GLU A 298 -9.92 -13.04 -21.25
C GLU A 298 -9.66 -13.40 -19.78
N VAL A 299 -8.97 -12.54 -19.02
CA VAL A 299 -8.76 -12.72 -17.57
C VAL A 299 -10.10 -12.86 -16.86
N VAL A 300 -11.06 -11.96 -17.12
CA VAL A 300 -12.40 -11.99 -16.51
C VAL A 300 -13.15 -13.27 -16.89
N LYS A 301 -13.14 -13.68 -18.15
CA LYS A 301 -13.76 -14.94 -18.60
C LYS A 301 -13.15 -16.15 -17.89
N ARG A 302 -11.84 -16.19 -17.70
CA ARG A 302 -11.17 -17.24 -16.93
C ARG A 302 -11.64 -17.25 -15.48
N CYS A 303 -11.69 -16.09 -14.81
CA CYS A 303 -12.16 -15.96 -13.42
C CYS A 303 -13.62 -16.38 -13.24
N GLN A 304 -14.47 -16.13 -14.24
CA GLN A 304 -15.89 -16.48 -14.21
C GLN A 304 -16.16 -17.96 -14.56
N SER A 305 -15.19 -18.66 -15.16
CA SER A 305 -15.34 -20.07 -15.52
C SER A 305 -15.53 -20.94 -14.27
N PRO A 306 -16.49 -21.89 -14.26
CA PRO A 306 -16.69 -22.80 -13.13
C PRO A 306 -15.44 -23.60 -12.72
N THR A 307 -14.53 -23.80 -13.67
CA THR A 307 -13.26 -24.53 -13.52
C THR A 307 -12.05 -23.60 -13.64
N GLY A 308 -12.25 -22.29 -13.64
CA GLY A 308 -11.17 -21.31 -13.77
C GLY A 308 -10.29 -21.26 -12.54
N LEU A 309 -8.97 -21.16 -12.77
CA LEU A 309 -8.03 -20.68 -11.77
C LEU A 309 -8.41 -19.22 -11.42
N GLY A 310 -8.28 -18.81 -10.16
CA GLY A 310 -8.63 -17.46 -9.70
C GLY A 310 -10.04 -17.30 -9.17
N ARG A 311 -10.79 -18.40 -9.01
CA ARG A 311 -12.11 -18.34 -8.38
C ARG A 311 -11.96 -17.95 -6.90
N TYR A 312 -12.29 -16.71 -6.57
CA TYR A 312 -12.46 -16.34 -5.17
C TYR A 312 -13.52 -17.28 -4.53
N PRO A 313 -13.27 -17.75 -3.29
CA PRO A 313 -14.30 -18.40 -2.48
C PRO A 313 -15.56 -17.56 -2.53
N LYS A 314 -16.74 -18.19 -2.56
CA LYS A 314 -18.03 -17.44 -2.54
C LYS A 314 -18.08 -16.37 -1.45
N THR A 315 -17.33 -16.54 -0.35
CA THR A 315 -17.22 -15.59 0.75
C THR A 315 -16.33 -14.37 0.46
N MET A 316 -15.35 -14.45 -0.42
CA MET A 316 -14.50 -13.31 -0.85
C MET A 316 -14.96 -12.69 -2.18
N ASN A 317 -15.66 -13.47 -3.02
CA ASN A 317 -16.07 -13.07 -4.37
C ASN A 317 -17.09 -11.92 -4.38
N ASP A 318 -17.84 -11.76 -3.29
CA ASP A 318 -19.02 -10.90 -3.27
C ASP A 318 -18.72 -9.41 -3.02
N ASP A 319 -17.61 -9.08 -2.34
CA ASP A 319 -17.21 -7.69 -2.09
C ASP A 319 -16.19 -7.17 -3.13
N PHE A 320 -15.37 -8.06 -3.71
CA PHE A 320 -14.27 -7.68 -4.59
C PHE A 320 -14.64 -7.72 -6.09
N LEU A 321 -15.41 -8.73 -6.54
CA LEU A 321 -15.96 -8.78 -7.91
C LEU A 321 -17.33 -8.09 -8.06
N GLY A 322 -17.92 -7.58 -6.97
CA GLY A 322 -19.12 -6.72 -7.01
C GLY A 322 -18.94 -5.44 -7.85
N LEU A 323 -17.70 -5.16 -8.27
CA LEU A 323 -17.30 -4.05 -9.12
C LEU A 323 -16.99 -4.41 -10.57
N THR A 324 -16.99 -5.70 -10.92
CA THR A 324 -16.54 -6.17 -12.24
C THR A 324 -17.70 -6.56 -13.18
N VAL A 325 -18.97 -6.33 -12.78
CA VAL A 325 -20.16 -6.54 -13.64
C VAL A 325 -21.15 -5.35 -13.53
N SER A 326 -20.69 -4.16 -13.17
CA SER A 326 -21.55 -2.97 -13.05
C SER A 326 -21.74 -2.19 -14.37
N VAL A 327 -21.24 -2.69 -15.50
CA VAL A 327 -21.36 -2.03 -16.83
C VAL A 327 -22.66 -2.40 -17.58
N THR A 328 -23.53 -3.24 -17.04
CA THR A 328 -24.89 -3.35 -17.59
C THR A 328 -25.95 -3.26 -16.50
N ARG A 329 -26.47 -2.03 -16.33
CA ARG A 329 -27.68 -1.64 -15.59
C ARG A 329 -27.61 -1.83 -14.08
N ARG A 330 -27.36 -0.77 -13.30
CA ARG A 330 -27.44 -0.75 -11.81
C ARG A 330 -28.46 -1.75 -11.23
N PRO A 331 -28.01 -2.89 -10.66
CA PRO A 331 -28.80 -3.76 -9.80
C PRO A 331 -28.09 -3.91 -8.44
N GLY A 332 -27.45 -2.86 -7.91
CA GLY A 332 -26.57 -2.99 -6.74
C GLY A 332 -27.28 -2.88 -5.39
N LEU A 333 -28.13 -1.86 -5.19
CA LEU A 333 -28.59 -1.51 -3.84
C LEU A 333 -29.49 -2.57 -3.17
N TRP A 334 -30.35 -3.24 -3.93
CA TRP A 334 -31.25 -4.24 -3.39
C TRP A 334 -30.57 -5.58 -3.16
N GLU A 335 -29.60 -5.93 -4.02
CA GLU A 335 -28.74 -7.10 -3.83
C GLU A 335 -27.83 -6.88 -2.62
N ASP A 336 -27.20 -5.71 -2.50
CA ASP A 336 -26.38 -5.31 -1.36
C ASP A 336 -27.17 -5.29 -0.05
N TYR A 337 -28.41 -4.79 -0.08
CA TYR A 337 -29.30 -4.84 1.07
C TYR A 337 -29.58 -6.29 1.48
N THR A 338 -29.92 -7.15 0.51
CA THR A 338 -30.25 -8.56 0.75
C THR A 338 -29.05 -9.32 1.30
N ARG A 339 -27.83 -9.04 0.80
CA ARG A 339 -26.57 -9.58 1.32
C ARG A 339 -26.31 -9.15 2.75
N ARG A 340 -26.40 -7.84 3.06
CA ARG A 340 -26.25 -7.31 4.42
C ARG A 340 -27.31 -7.87 5.36
N PHE A 341 -28.54 -8.07 4.88
CA PHE A 341 -29.61 -8.69 5.65
C PHE A 341 -29.27 -10.15 6.00
N ILE A 342 -28.85 -10.96 5.02
CA ILE A 342 -28.43 -12.35 5.24
C ILE A 342 -27.29 -12.43 6.26
N GLN A 343 -26.28 -11.57 6.14
CA GLN A 343 -25.13 -11.51 7.04
C GLN A 343 -25.53 -11.08 8.46
N ARG A 344 -26.28 -9.97 8.58
CA ARG A 344 -26.73 -9.41 9.87
C ARG A 344 -27.54 -10.42 10.69
N PHE A 345 -28.37 -11.23 10.02
CA PHE A 345 -29.22 -12.21 10.67
C PHE A 345 -28.70 -13.65 10.60
N ARG A 346 -27.50 -13.87 10.05
CA ARG A 346 -26.83 -15.17 9.92
C ARG A 346 -27.75 -16.26 9.31
N LEU A 347 -28.50 -15.92 8.27
CA LEU A 347 -29.43 -16.85 7.62
C LEU A 347 -28.66 -18.03 7.01
N GLN A 348 -29.23 -19.24 7.03
CA GLN A 348 -28.59 -20.45 6.47
C GLN A 348 -29.53 -21.28 5.59
N GLY A 349 -28.95 -22.09 4.70
CA GLY A 349 -29.67 -23.08 3.90
C GLY A 349 -30.86 -22.50 3.13
N GLU A 350 -32.05 -23.05 3.36
CA GLU A 350 -33.30 -22.62 2.71
C GLU A 350 -33.70 -21.16 3.01
N GLN A 351 -33.23 -20.57 4.11
CA GLN A 351 -33.53 -19.17 4.45
C GLN A 351 -32.82 -18.19 3.52
N ILE A 352 -31.58 -18.51 3.12
CA ILE A 352 -30.84 -17.75 2.10
C ILE A 352 -31.60 -17.82 0.77
N GLY A 353 -32.05 -19.01 0.38
CA GLY A 353 -32.83 -19.21 -0.84
C GLY A 353 -34.11 -18.37 -0.86
N ARG A 354 -34.84 -18.31 0.27
CA ARG A 354 -36.04 -17.47 0.39
C ARG A 354 -35.76 -15.98 0.30
N ALA A 355 -34.69 -15.48 0.94
CA ALA A 355 -34.31 -14.07 0.87
C ALA A 355 -34.02 -13.63 -0.58
N TRP A 356 -33.27 -14.44 -1.34
CA TRP A 356 -33.00 -14.18 -2.75
C TRP A 356 -34.22 -14.32 -3.65
N SER A 357 -35.12 -15.29 -3.37
CA SER A 357 -36.38 -15.41 -4.10
C SER A 357 -37.26 -14.18 -3.91
N HIS A 358 -37.38 -13.65 -2.70
CA HIS A 358 -38.12 -12.41 -2.44
C HIS A 358 -37.51 -11.21 -3.16
N LEU A 359 -36.18 -11.10 -3.18
CA LEU A 359 -35.53 -10.05 -3.96
C LEU A 359 -35.94 -10.12 -5.44
N LYS A 360 -35.91 -11.31 -6.05
CA LYS A 360 -36.31 -11.51 -7.44
C LYS A 360 -37.79 -11.17 -7.68
N GLU A 361 -38.66 -11.52 -6.74
CA GLU A 361 -40.09 -11.17 -6.78
C GLU A 361 -40.30 -9.66 -6.74
N CYS A 362 -39.52 -8.92 -5.93
CA CYS A 362 -39.56 -7.46 -5.89
C CYS A 362 -38.95 -6.81 -7.15
N GLN A 363 -37.86 -7.37 -7.69
CA GLN A 363 -37.17 -6.84 -8.87
C GLN A 363 -38.05 -6.94 -10.12
N LYS A 364 -38.85 -8.00 -10.26
CA LYS A 364 -39.69 -8.24 -11.44
C LYS A 364 -40.67 -7.09 -11.78
N PRO A 365 -41.54 -6.60 -10.87
CA PRO A 365 -42.42 -5.48 -11.17
C PRO A 365 -41.65 -4.16 -11.32
N ALA A 366 -40.56 -3.97 -10.57
CA ALA A 366 -39.72 -2.77 -10.70
C ALA A 366 -39.12 -2.66 -12.11
N TYR A 367 -38.58 -3.75 -12.65
CA TYR A 367 -38.04 -3.76 -14.02
C TYR A 367 -39.12 -3.63 -15.08
N ALA A 368 -40.30 -4.22 -14.88
CA ALA A 368 -41.42 -4.03 -15.80
C ALA A 368 -41.82 -2.55 -15.89
N TYR A 369 -41.93 -1.87 -14.74
CA TYR A 369 -42.20 -0.43 -14.70
C TYR A 369 -41.08 0.39 -15.37
N LEU A 370 -39.82 0.05 -15.11
CA LEU A 370 -38.68 0.77 -15.67
C LEU A 370 -38.61 0.62 -17.21
N ASP A 371 -38.96 -0.55 -17.73
CA ASP A 371 -39.03 -0.79 -19.18
C ASP A 371 -40.19 -0.01 -19.83
N GLU A 372 -41.34 0.07 -19.15
CA GLU A 372 -42.47 0.92 -19.57
C GLU A 372 -42.10 2.41 -19.59
N GLN A 373 -41.35 2.89 -18.60
CA GLN A 373 -40.92 4.29 -18.51
C GLN A 373 -39.71 4.64 -19.40
N LYS A 374 -39.11 3.66 -20.06
CA LYS A 374 -37.83 3.83 -20.76
C LYS A 374 -37.88 4.85 -21.90
N SER A 375 -39.00 4.93 -22.63
CA SER A 375 -39.21 5.92 -23.68
C SER A 375 -39.31 7.33 -23.10
N ALA A 376 -40.11 7.51 -22.05
CA ALA A 376 -40.28 8.79 -21.36
C ALA A 376 -38.97 9.29 -20.74
N ILE A 377 -38.17 8.39 -20.15
CA ILE A 377 -36.84 8.72 -19.62
C ILE A 377 -35.91 9.19 -20.74
N ARG A 378 -35.86 8.47 -21.88
CA ARG A 378 -35.04 8.87 -23.04
C ARG A 378 -35.46 10.22 -23.61
N GLU A 379 -36.75 10.49 -23.66
CA GLU A 379 -37.28 11.78 -24.09
C GLU A 379 -36.85 12.90 -23.13
N ALA A 380 -36.99 12.69 -21.82
CA ALA A 380 -36.53 13.63 -20.81
C ALA A 380 -35.01 13.85 -20.84
N GLU A 381 -34.21 12.81 -21.08
CA GLU A 381 -32.75 12.92 -21.27
C GLU A 381 -32.39 13.73 -22.52
N THR A 382 -33.13 13.52 -23.61
CA THR A 382 -32.96 14.28 -24.85
C THR A 382 -33.29 15.75 -24.65
N GLU A 383 -34.40 16.06 -23.98
CA GLU A 383 -34.77 17.44 -23.65
C GLU A 383 -33.76 18.08 -22.69
N ARG A 384 -33.29 17.35 -21.69
CA ARG A 384 -32.22 17.82 -20.79
C ARG A 384 -30.93 18.15 -21.56
N ALA A 385 -30.54 17.31 -22.53
CA ALA A 385 -29.38 17.56 -23.37
C ALA A 385 -29.55 18.81 -24.24
N LYS A 386 -30.75 19.03 -24.80
CA LYS A 386 -31.07 20.28 -25.52
C LYS A 386 -30.96 21.51 -24.62
N VAL A 387 -31.55 21.45 -23.42
CA VAL A 387 -31.48 22.55 -22.45
C VAL A 387 -30.03 22.84 -22.04
N ALA A 388 -29.23 21.79 -21.79
CA ALA A 388 -27.81 21.96 -21.47
C ALA A 388 -27.03 22.61 -22.62
N ALA A 389 -27.31 22.24 -23.88
CA ALA A 389 -26.68 22.87 -25.04
C ALA A 389 -27.08 24.35 -25.20
N GLU A 390 -28.35 24.70 -24.96
CA GLU A 390 -28.81 26.09 -24.96
C GLU A 390 -28.20 26.90 -23.80
N LEU A 391 -28.07 26.31 -22.61
CA LEU A 391 -27.41 26.94 -21.47
C LEU A 391 -25.95 27.27 -21.81
N ALA A 392 -25.21 26.34 -22.42
CA ALA A 392 -23.83 26.57 -22.85
C ALA A 392 -23.72 27.70 -23.89
N LYS A 393 -24.70 27.85 -24.79
CA LYS A 393 -24.74 28.99 -25.74
C LYS A 393 -24.97 30.32 -25.02
N VAL A 394 -25.89 30.35 -24.05
CA VAL A 394 -26.17 31.55 -23.26
C VAL A 394 -24.95 31.97 -22.44
N GLU A 395 -24.25 31.01 -21.82
CA GLU A 395 -22.99 31.27 -21.10
C GLU A 395 -21.91 31.85 -22.01
N ALA A 396 -21.78 31.34 -23.23
CA ALA A 396 -20.84 31.88 -24.23
C ALA A 396 -21.20 33.31 -24.67
N GLU A 397 -22.48 33.63 -24.88
CA GLU A 397 -22.93 34.99 -25.20
C GLU A 397 -22.75 35.95 -24.03
N LEU A 398 -23.02 35.52 -22.79
CA LEU A 398 -22.74 36.31 -21.59
C LEU A 398 -21.25 36.66 -21.47
N ALA A 399 -20.35 35.70 -21.78
CA ALA A 399 -18.91 35.96 -21.80
C ALA A 399 -18.51 37.01 -22.85
N LYS A 400 -19.14 37.00 -24.04
CA LYS A 400 -18.92 38.04 -25.06
C LYS A 400 -19.39 39.41 -24.61
N VAL A 401 -20.59 39.50 -24.03
CA VAL A 401 -21.13 40.78 -23.52
C VAL A 401 -20.25 41.33 -22.40
N ALA A 402 -19.78 40.49 -21.48
CA ALA A 402 -18.85 40.89 -20.43
C ALA A 402 -17.54 41.45 -21.02
N ALA A 403 -17.00 40.83 -22.07
CA ALA A 403 -15.80 41.31 -22.75
C ALA A 403 -16.02 42.67 -23.46
N GLU A 404 -17.16 42.89 -24.11
CA GLU A 404 -17.51 44.18 -24.72
C GLU A 404 -17.72 45.28 -23.68
N LEU A 405 -18.36 44.96 -22.54
CA LEU A 405 -18.51 45.90 -21.43
C LEU A 405 -17.16 46.38 -20.91
N ALA A 406 -16.21 45.44 -20.72
CA ALA A 406 -14.86 45.77 -20.30
C ALA A 406 -14.13 46.71 -21.29
N LYS A 407 -14.37 46.58 -22.60
CA LYS A 407 -13.81 47.50 -23.61
C LYS A 407 -14.41 48.90 -23.49
N VAL A 408 -15.73 49.01 -23.31
CA VAL A 408 -16.41 50.30 -23.13
C VAL A 408 -15.92 51.02 -21.87
N GLU A 409 -15.75 50.28 -20.77
CA GLU A 409 -15.18 50.84 -19.54
C GLU A 409 -13.74 51.32 -19.74
N ALA A 410 -12.91 50.56 -20.45
CA ALA A 410 -11.54 50.96 -20.78
C ALA A 410 -11.48 52.20 -21.68
N ASP A 411 -12.37 52.34 -22.66
CA ASP A 411 -12.44 53.51 -23.53
C ASP A 411 -12.99 54.74 -22.80
N ARG A 412 -13.93 54.56 -21.86
CA ARG A 412 -14.42 55.64 -20.99
C ARG A 412 -13.35 56.12 -20.00
N ALA A 413 -12.42 55.25 -19.62
CA ALA A 413 -11.29 55.58 -18.75
C ALA A 413 -10.16 56.34 -19.47
N LYS A 414 -10.19 56.50 -20.80
CA LYS A 414 -9.25 57.38 -21.52
C LYS A 414 -9.66 58.85 -21.33
N PRO A 415 -8.90 59.68 -20.59
CA PRO A 415 -9.21 61.10 -20.49
C PRO A 415 -9.06 61.78 -21.85
N ALA A 416 -10.00 62.64 -22.20
CA ALA A 416 -9.95 63.49 -23.39
C ALA A 416 -8.75 64.44 -23.29
N ALA A 417 -7.59 64.01 -23.79
CA ALA A 417 -6.40 64.82 -23.92
C ALA A 417 -6.62 65.85 -25.03
N ASN A 418 -7.03 67.04 -24.63
CA ASN A 418 -7.08 68.23 -25.48
C ASN A 418 -5.66 68.83 -25.58
N PRO A 419 -5.02 68.91 -26.77
CA PRO A 419 -3.66 69.41 -26.87
C PRO A 419 -3.65 70.91 -27.18
N SER A 420 -3.32 71.75 -26.19
CA SER A 420 -2.94 73.13 -26.46
C SER A 420 -1.42 73.22 -26.72
N ARG A 421 -1.10 73.70 -27.92
CA ARG A 421 0.25 74.03 -28.43
C ARG A 421 0.84 75.26 -27.74
N SER A 422 2.16 75.26 -27.54
CA SER A 422 3.14 76.18 -28.16
C SER A 422 4.47 76.14 -27.38
N ALA A 423 5.57 75.72 -28.04
CA ALA A 423 6.69 76.56 -28.50
C ALA A 423 7.48 77.22 -27.35
N GLY A 424 8.77 77.02 -27.12
CA GLY A 424 9.89 76.62 -27.96
C GLY A 424 11.03 77.61 -27.68
N ALA A 425 12.19 77.18 -27.16
CA ALA A 425 13.41 77.99 -27.16
C ALA A 425 14.68 77.13 -26.97
N LYS A 426 15.64 77.38 -27.86
CA LYS A 426 17.00 76.82 -27.97
C LYS A 426 17.97 77.42 -26.93
N ALA A 427 18.97 76.64 -26.50
CA ALA A 427 20.41 76.99 -26.45
C ALA A 427 21.19 75.78 -25.88
N LYS A 428 22.07 75.09 -26.62
CA LYS A 428 23.49 75.33 -26.96
C LYS A 428 24.50 75.22 -25.79
N SER A 429 25.54 74.39 -26.06
CA SER A 429 26.89 74.34 -25.46
C SER A 429 27.01 73.78 -24.03
N SER A 430 28.09 73.16 -23.56
CA SER A 430 29.31 72.55 -24.12
C SER A 430 30.15 72.09 -22.91
N ALA A 431 30.84 70.96 -23.03
CA ALA A 431 32.10 70.58 -22.37
C ALA A 431 32.21 70.56 -20.81
N GLY A 432 32.94 69.55 -20.32
CA GLY A 432 33.84 69.73 -19.18
C GLY A 432 33.65 68.81 -17.98
N ALA A 433 34.49 67.79 -17.92
CA ALA A 433 35.06 67.05 -16.79
C ALA A 433 34.77 67.48 -15.33
N GLY A 434 34.68 66.47 -14.44
CA GLY A 434 35.43 66.48 -13.18
C GLY A 434 34.65 66.30 -11.86
N THR A 435 34.79 65.09 -11.29
CA THR A 435 35.02 64.76 -9.86
C THR A 435 34.02 65.14 -8.74
N LYS A 436 33.69 64.07 -7.98
CA LYS A 436 33.72 63.90 -6.51
C LYS A 436 32.48 64.20 -5.61
N ASP A 437 32.33 63.20 -4.72
CA ASP A 437 31.93 63.18 -3.31
C ASP A 437 30.46 63.34 -2.85
N GLU A 438 30.06 62.25 -2.17
CA GLU A 438 29.31 62.13 -0.89
C GLU A 438 28.03 62.96 -0.67
N THR A 439 26.96 62.28 -0.22
CA THR A 439 26.50 62.21 1.19
C THR A 439 24.96 62.12 1.29
N SER A 440 24.50 61.20 2.16
CA SER A 440 23.30 61.27 3.03
C SER A 440 21.88 61.26 2.43
N GLY A 441 20.97 60.54 3.10
CA GLY A 441 19.55 60.88 3.06
C GLY A 441 18.56 59.74 3.28
N SER A 442 18.70 58.96 4.34
CA SER A 442 17.65 58.05 4.83
C SER A 442 16.44 58.86 5.32
N ALA A 443 15.24 58.59 4.77
CA ALA A 443 13.98 59.20 5.24
C ALA A 443 12.96 58.10 5.56
N ARG A 444 12.74 57.93 6.87
CA ARG A 444 11.59 57.25 7.48
C ARG A 444 10.36 58.15 7.35
N THR A 445 9.20 57.57 7.02
CA THR A 445 7.90 58.18 7.32
C THR A 445 7.24 57.40 8.44
N LYS A 446 7.00 58.13 9.54
CA LYS A 446 6.13 57.78 10.66
C LYS A 446 4.68 58.03 10.24
N ASP A 447 3.77 57.20 10.69
CA ASP A 447 2.37 57.58 10.88
C ASP A 447 1.95 57.24 12.32
N ASP A 448 1.56 58.29 13.04
CA ASP A 448 0.96 58.26 14.36
C ASP A 448 -0.56 58.50 14.25
N ALA A 449 -1.31 57.61 14.90
CA ALA A 449 -2.43 57.83 15.81
C ALA A 449 -3.75 58.53 15.41
N SER A 450 -4.79 58.02 16.09
CA SER A 450 -6.06 58.62 16.55
C SER A 450 -7.31 58.15 15.78
N ASP A 451 -8.46 57.81 16.36
CA ASP A 451 -8.97 57.72 17.74
C ASP A 451 -10.39 57.09 17.65
N ARG A 452 -10.83 56.35 18.69
CA ARG A 452 -12.23 56.13 19.17
C ARG A 452 -13.31 55.60 18.19
N ASP A 453 -14.31 54.79 18.57
CA ASP A 453 -14.98 54.60 19.84
C ASP A 453 -15.74 53.25 19.95
N ARG A 454 -16.10 52.96 21.20
CA ARG A 454 -16.80 51.83 21.86
C ARG A 454 -18.07 51.23 21.22
N THR A 455 -18.29 49.93 21.51
CA THR A 455 -19.43 49.33 22.28
C THR A 455 -19.17 47.82 22.40
N LYS A 456 -18.80 47.25 23.57
CA LYS A 456 -19.62 46.70 24.68
C LYS A 456 -20.70 45.67 24.26
N ASP A 457 -20.49 44.38 24.61
CA ASP A 457 -21.33 43.57 25.52
C ASP A 457 -20.78 42.12 25.62
N GLU A 458 -20.26 41.72 26.80
CA GLU A 458 -20.83 40.73 27.75
C GLU A 458 -20.70 39.25 27.30
N ALA A 459 -19.72 38.47 27.79
CA ALA A 459 -19.57 37.84 29.12
C ALA A 459 -20.50 36.63 29.39
N SER A 460 -19.93 35.43 29.27
CA SER A 460 -20.09 34.28 30.20
C SER A 460 -19.22 33.13 29.65
N GLY A 461 -18.44 32.38 30.40
CA GLY A 461 -18.34 32.19 31.84
C GLY A 461 -17.91 30.74 32.04
N SER A 462 -16.59 30.52 32.08
CA SER A 462 -15.95 29.24 32.37
C SER A 462 -15.95 29.02 33.89
N ALA A 463 -16.29 27.80 34.35
CA ALA A 463 -15.98 27.36 35.70
C ALA A 463 -15.73 25.85 35.76
N ARG A 464 -14.51 25.52 36.21
CA ARG A 464 -14.08 24.24 36.77
C ARG A 464 -14.59 24.08 38.20
N THR A 465 -14.86 22.84 38.60
CA THR A 465 -14.68 22.26 39.96
C THR A 465 -14.61 20.73 39.78
N LYS A 466 -13.47 20.06 39.99
CA LYS A 466 -12.90 19.47 41.23
C LYS A 466 -13.74 18.36 41.89
N ASP A 467 -13.16 17.15 41.82
CA ASP A 467 -13.13 15.98 42.72
C ASP A 467 -14.16 15.82 43.83
N GLU A 468 -14.73 14.60 43.92
CA GLU A 468 -14.74 13.83 45.18
C GLU A 468 -14.97 12.32 44.94
N ALA A 469 -14.32 11.52 45.80
CA ALA A 469 -14.32 10.06 45.82
C ALA A 469 -15.58 9.49 46.49
N SER A 470 -15.97 8.26 46.15
CA SER A 470 -16.85 7.42 47.00
C SER A 470 -16.67 5.94 46.68
N ALA A 471 -16.51 5.17 47.75
CA ALA A 471 -16.38 3.73 47.81
C ALA A 471 -17.73 2.98 47.74
N GLY A 472 -17.66 1.67 47.53
CA GLY A 472 -18.76 0.70 47.68
C GLY A 472 -19.03 -0.06 46.37
N ASP A 473 -19.26 -1.37 46.33
CA ASP A 473 -19.36 -2.37 47.38
C ASP A 473 -19.18 -3.75 46.75
N ARG A 474 -18.62 -4.68 47.53
CA ARG A 474 -18.48 -6.10 47.17
C ARG A 474 -19.85 -6.78 47.32
N VAL A 475 -20.29 -7.50 46.29
CA VAL A 475 -21.29 -8.57 46.45
C VAL A 475 -20.70 -9.89 46.01
N LYS A 476 -20.40 -10.74 47.00
CA LYS A 476 -20.30 -12.19 46.88
C LYS A 476 -21.71 -12.75 46.67
N VAL A 477 -21.91 -13.62 45.70
CA VAL A 477 -22.91 -14.68 45.78
C VAL A 477 -22.26 -15.98 45.33
N ASP A 478 -22.07 -16.87 46.30
CA ASP A 478 -21.68 -18.26 46.09
C ASP A 478 -22.92 -19.14 45.84
N ALA A 479 -22.66 -20.18 45.04
CA ALA A 479 -23.19 -21.54 45.16
C ALA A 479 -24.61 -21.91 44.67
N SER A 480 -24.56 -22.90 43.77
CA SER A 480 -25.20 -24.24 43.87
C SER A 480 -26.57 -24.50 43.21
N ALA A 481 -26.50 -25.27 42.11
CA ALA A 481 -27.30 -26.46 41.76
C ALA A 481 -26.85 -26.87 40.34
N GLY A 482 -26.49 -28.10 39.96
CA GLY A 482 -26.83 -29.42 40.48
C GLY A 482 -27.65 -30.18 39.44
N VAL A 483 -26.99 -31.14 38.74
CA VAL A 483 -27.55 -32.39 38.14
C VAL A 483 -28.24 -32.29 36.75
N PRO A 484 -28.23 -33.33 35.85
CA PRO A 484 -27.27 -34.43 35.60
C PRO A 484 -26.80 -34.55 34.12
N LEU A 485 -25.64 -35.18 33.94
CA LEU A 485 -25.18 -35.82 32.70
C LEU A 485 -26.08 -37.01 32.34
N ARG A 486 -26.60 -37.04 31.11
CA ARG A 486 -27.32 -38.18 30.53
C ARG A 486 -26.42 -38.89 29.51
N SER A 487 -26.35 -40.20 29.66
CA SER A 487 -25.55 -41.14 28.90
C SER A 487 -26.12 -41.48 27.53
N ASP A 488 -25.25 -42.11 26.73
CA ASP A 488 -25.54 -43.06 25.66
C ASP A 488 -26.14 -42.56 24.34
N ARG A 489 -25.29 -42.55 23.30
CA ARG A 489 -25.51 -43.32 22.06
C ARG A 489 -24.23 -43.40 21.22
N ARG A 490 -23.55 -44.54 21.28
CA ARG A 490 -22.57 -44.99 20.27
C ARG A 490 -23.32 -45.57 19.06
N PRO A 491 -22.96 -45.24 17.81
CA PRO A 491 -23.32 -46.03 16.65
C PRO A 491 -22.34 -47.19 16.45
N LYS A 492 -22.87 -48.40 16.21
CA LYS A 492 -22.12 -49.60 15.87
C LYS A 492 -21.53 -49.47 14.46
N LEU A 493 -20.21 -49.41 14.35
CA LEU A 493 -19.47 -49.65 13.10
C LEU A 493 -19.43 -51.17 12.83
N ARG A 494 -20.05 -51.59 11.72
CA ARG A 494 -19.91 -52.92 11.14
C ARG A 494 -18.50 -53.07 10.56
N SER A 495 -17.75 -54.05 11.03
CA SER A 495 -16.52 -54.50 10.40
C SER A 495 -16.84 -55.36 9.17
N HIS A 496 -16.42 -54.91 7.99
CA HIS A 496 -16.29 -55.78 6.82
C HIS A 496 -14.91 -56.44 6.86
N LYS A 497 -14.90 -57.75 7.09
CA LYS A 497 -13.76 -58.64 6.80
C LYS A 497 -13.63 -58.74 5.28
N CYS A 498 -12.52 -58.24 4.72
CA CYS A 498 -12.02 -58.72 3.43
C CYS A 498 -11.08 -59.90 3.68
N GLY A 499 -11.44 -61.05 3.13
CA GLY A 499 -10.64 -62.26 3.14
C GLY A 499 -9.50 -62.18 2.11
N ARG A 500 -8.37 -62.79 2.48
CA ARG A 500 -7.34 -63.28 1.56
C ARG A 500 -7.74 -64.65 1.03
N GLY A 501 -7.42 -64.93 -0.23
CA GLY A 501 -7.22 -66.28 -0.76
C GLY A 501 -7.67 -66.43 -2.21
N GLY A 502 -6.71 -66.68 -3.11
CA GLY A 502 -6.92 -67.03 -4.52
C GLY A 502 -5.91 -66.36 -5.42
#